data_AF-A0A4U9VC44-F1
#
_entry.id   AF-A0A4U9VC44-F1
#
_cell.length_a   1.000
_cell.length_b   1.000
_cell.length_c   1.000
_cell.angle_alpha   90.00
_cell.angle_beta   90.00
_cell.angle_gamma   90.00
#
_symmetry.space_group_name_H-M   'P 1'
#
loop_
_entity.id
_entity.type
_entity.pdbx_description
1 polymer ?
#
loop_
_entity_poly.entity_id
_entity_poly.type
_entity_poly.pdbx_seq_one_letter_code
_entity_poly.pdbx_strand_id
1 'polypeptide(L)'
;MSFHGIPKRYATLGDDYPQRCEDTYRALAAAIPLAPDRVMMTYQSRFGREPWLTPYTDETLKSLPAQGVKHIQLICPGFSADCLETLEEIKEQNREIFLEAGGEKFEYIPALNDDAAHIDMMQQLVGQRL
;
A
#
# COMPACT_ATOMS: atom_id res chain seq x y z
N MET A 1 2.65 -3.64 1.11
CA MET A 1 1.42 -2.85 1.29
C MET A 1 1.76 -1.41 1.04
N SER A 2 1.08 -0.76 0.10
CA SER A 2 1.39 0.61 -0.31
C SER A 2 0.30 1.56 0.18
N PHE A 3 0.67 2.64 0.86
CA PHE A 3 -0.25 3.68 1.32
C PHE A 3 0.04 4.99 0.56
N HIS A 4 -0.96 5.84 0.34
CA HIS A 4 -0.69 7.13 -0.27
C HIS A 4 0.26 7.94 0.63
N GLY A 5 1.34 8.47 0.07
CA GLY A 5 2.29 9.27 0.84
C GLY A 5 1.68 10.61 1.26
N ILE A 6 2.23 11.22 2.29
CA ILE A 6 2.02 12.63 2.59
C ILE A 6 3.38 13.32 2.76
N PRO A 7 3.47 14.64 2.56
CA PRO A 7 4.64 15.40 2.95
C PRO A 7 5.03 15.11 4.41
N LYS A 8 6.31 14.85 4.66
CA LYS A 8 6.83 14.56 6.00
C LYS A 8 6.49 15.67 7.00
N ARG A 9 6.40 16.90 6.51
CA ARG A 9 6.00 18.07 7.30
C ARG A 9 4.64 17.89 7.99
N TYR A 10 3.65 17.26 7.36
CA TYR A 10 2.33 17.07 7.98
C TYR A 10 2.41 16.13 9.17
N ALA A 11 3.14 15.02 9.05
CA ALA A 11 3.42 14.14 10.19
C ALA A 11 4.15 14.88 11.32
N THR A 12 5.16 15.69 11.00
CA THR A 12 5.88 16.51 12.00
C THR A 12 4.96 17.52 12.70
N LEU A 13 3.93 18.02 12.02
CA LEU A 13 2.96 18.97 12.55
C LEU A 13 1.80 18.28 13.30
N GLY A 14 1.85 16.97 13.48
CA GLY A 14 0.91 16.22 14.31
C GLY A 14 -0.22 15.52 13.55
N ASP A 15 -0.13 15.40 12.23
CA ASP A 15 -1.03 14.54 11.46
C ASP A 15 -0.85 13.07 11.88
N ASP A 16 -1.95 12.40 12.24
CA ASP A 16 -1.96 11.03 12.75
C ASP A 16 -2.01 9.96 11.64
N TYR A 17 -2.07 10.38 10.37
CA TYR A 17 -2.09 9.48 9.22
C TYR A 17 -1.00 8.40 9.22
N PRO A 18 0.30 8.70 9.51
CA PRO A 18 1.32 7.66 9.55
C PRO A 18 1.01 6.59 10.61
N GLN A 19 0.52 7.00 11.78
CA GLN A 19 0.17 6.07 12.86
C GLN A 19 -0.99 5.16 12.44
N ARG A 20 -2.01 5.72 11.78
CA ARG A 20 -3.15 4.94 11.27
C ARG A 20 -2.75 3.94 10.19
N CYS A 21 -1.81 4.33 9.32
CA CYS A 21 -1.26 3.42 8.32
C CYS A 21 -0.50 2.26 8.97
N GLU A 22 0.35 2.56 9.96
CA GLU A 22 1.07 1.54 10.74
C GLU A 22 0.13 0.61 11.54
N ASP A 23 -0.95 1.14 12.11
CA ASP A 23 -1.95 0.33 12.81
C ASP A 23 -2.64 -0.65 11.85
N THR A 24 -3.03 -0.17 10.68
CA THR A 24 -3.63 -0.99 9.62
C THR A 24 -2.64 -2.03 9.09
N TYR A 25 -1.39 -1.63 8.86
CA TYR A 25 -0.31 -2.52 8.45
C TYR A 25 -0.10 -3.64 9.46
N ARG A 26 0.00 -3.32 10.76
CA ARG A 26 0.18 -4.32 11.82
C ARG A 26 -0.99 -5.30 11.89
N ALA A 27 -2.22 -4.82 11.79
CA ALA A 27 -3.40 -5.67 11.81
C ALA A 27 -3.45 -6.62 10.60
N LEU A 28 -3.17 -6.11 9.39
CA LEU A 28 -3.13 -6.93 8.18
C LEU A 28 -1.95 -7.92 8.18
N ALA A 29 -0.76 -7.48 8.57
CA ALA A 29 0.42 -8.34 8.64
C ALA A 29 0.22 -9.50 9.63
N ALA A 30 -0.49 -9.27 10.74
CA ALA A 30 -0.84 -10.32 11.69
C ALA A 30 -1.88 -11.32 11.16
N ALA A 31 -2.76 -10.88 10.24
CA ALA A 31 -3.79 -11.72 9.63
C ALA A 31 -3.29 -12.53 8.43
N ILE A 32 -2.20 -12.09 7.78
CA ILE A 32 -1.62 -12.78 6.63
C ILE A 32 -0.75 -13.95 7.10
N PRO A 33 -0.92 -15.17 6.57
CA PRO A 33 -0.15 -16.35 6.97
C PRO A 33 1.25 -16.37 6.32
N LEU A 34 2.01 -15.28 6.47
CA LEU A 34 3.38 -15.13 6.00
C LEU A 34 4.29 -14.76 7.18
N ALA A 35 5.58 -15.08 7.04
CA ALA A 35 6.57 -14.63 8.00
C ALA A 35 6.66 -13.09 8.01
N PRO A 36 6.91 -12.44 9.16
CA PRO A 36 6.91 -10.97 9.25
C PRO A 36 7.90 -10.27 8.31
N ASP A 37 9.01 -10.92 7.96
CA ASP A 37 10.02 -10.42 7.02
C ASP A 37 9.59 -10.50 5.54
N ARG A 38 8.47 -11.17 5.25
CA ARG A 38 7.86 -11.27 3.91
C ARG A 38 6.79 -10.23 3.66
N VAL A 39 6.48 -9.40 4.66
CA VAL A 39 5.47 -8.35 4.56
C VAL A 39 6.15 -7.01 4.86
N MET A 40 5.86 -5.99 4.05
CA MET A 40 6.43 -4.66 4.23
C MET A 40 5.43 -3.57 3.88
N MET A 41 5.68 -2.38 4.42
CA MET A 41 4.89 -1.18 4.21
C MET A 41 5.72 -0.13 3.44
N THR A 42 5.10 0.52 2.46
CA THR A 42 5.68 1.59 1.66
C THR A 42 4.66 2.71 1.42
N TYR A 43 5.13 3.85 0.91
CA TYR A 43 4.32 5.01 0.55
C TYR A 43 4.46 5.35 -0.94
N GLN A 44 3.32 5.50 -1.64
CA GLN A 44 3.22 5.82 -3.07
C GLN A 44 2.85 7.30 -3.31
N SER A 45 2.76 7.69 -4.59
CA SER A 45 2.14 8.95 -5.03
C SER A 45 2.82 10.22 -4.46
N ARG A 46 4.15 10.21 -4.35
CA ARG A 46 4.93 11.41 -3.95
C ARG A 46 4.97 12.44 -5.07
N PHE A 47 4.83 13.71 -4.72
CA PHE A 47 4.87 14.81 -5.69
C PHE A 47 5.75 15.98 -5.22
N GLY A 48 6.43 16.63 -6.16
CA GLY A 48 7.29 17.77 -5.88
C GLY A 48 8.63 17.38 -5.26
N ARG A 49 9.33 18.38 -4.68
CA ARG A 49 10.72 18.25 -4.20
C ARG A 49 10.85 18.15 -2.69
N GLU A 50 9.77 18.39 -1.95
CA GLU A 50 9.82 18.27 -0.50
C GLU A 50 9.95 16.81 -0.06
N PRO A 51 10.47 16.51 1.14
CA PRO A 51 10.51 15.14 1.65
C PRO A 51 9.11 14.61 1.98
N TRP A 52 8.81 13.40 1.54
CA TRP A 52 7.57 12.66 1.86
C TRP A 52 7.87 11.54 2.85
N LEU A 53 6.82 10.87 3.34
CA LEU A 53 6.97 9.65 4.13
C LEU A 53 7.69 8.56 3.33
N THR A 54 8.56 7.82 4.01
CA THR A 54 9.37 6.73 3.45
C THR A 54 9.08 5.43 4.19
N PRO A 55 9.31 4.26 3.59
CA PRO A 55 9.98 4.02 2.30
C PRO A 55 9.08 4.30 1.08
N TYR A 56 9.66 4.78 -0.03
CA TYR A 56 8.91 5.06 -1.26
C TYR A 56 8.64 3.78 -2.05
N THR A 57 7.41 3.59 -2.54
CA THR A 57 7.00 2.37 -3.23
C THR A 57 7.81 2.13 -4.50
N ASP A 58 7.97 3.15 -5.36
CA ASP A 58 8.75 3.09 -6.61
C ASP A 58 10.21 2.65 -6.37
N GLU A 59 10.92 3.32 -5.45
CA GLU A 59 12.32 2.99 -5.12
C GLU A 59 12.44 1.60 -4.49
N THR A 60 11.49 1.23 -3.62
CA THR A 60 11.48 -0.08 -2.98
C THR A 60 11.35 -1.17 -4.04
N LEU A 61 10.36 -1.06 -4.92
CA LEU A 61 10.12 -2.02 -6.00
C LEU A 61 11.33 -2.17 -6.93
N LYS A 62 11.98 -1.06 -7.28
CA LYS A 62 13.20 -1.08 -8.09
C LYS A 62 14.36 -1.83 -7.41
N SER A 63 14.44 -1.81 -6.08
CA SER A 63 15.53 -2.42 -5.33
C SER A 63 15.34 -3.92 -5.03
N LEU A 64 14.10 -4.39 -4.97
CA LEU A 64 13.75 -5.74 -4.51
C LEU A 64 14.34 -6.87 -5.38
N PRO A 65 14.33 -6.80 -6.73
CA PRO A 65 14.91 -7.86 -7.55
C PRO A 65 16.40 -8.12 -7.33
N ALA A 66 17.18 -7.06 -7.06
CA ALA A 66 18.61 -7.17 -6.74
C ALA A 66 18.85 -7.87 -5.39
N GLN A 67 17.85 -7.89 -4.51
CA GLN A 67 17.86 -8.59 -3.23
C GLN A 67 17.33 -10.04 -3.35
N GLY A 68 17.04 -10.51 -4.57
CA GLY A 68 16.54 -11.85 -4.83
C GLY A 68 15.02 -11.99 -4.77
N VAL A 69 14.27 -10.90 -4.56
CA VAL A 69 12.80 -10.94 -4.58
C VAL A 69 12.32 -10.88 -6.03
N LYS A 70 11.85 -12.01 -6.55
CA LYS A 70 11.40 -12.16 -7.95
C LYS A 70 9.89 -12.12 -8.14
N HIS A 71 9.13 -12.32 -7.06
CA HIS A 71 7.67 -12.30 -7.08
C HIS A 71 7.13 -11.45 -5.94
N ILE A 72 6.23 -10.53 -6.25
CA ILE A 72 5.50 -9.74 -5.26
C ILE A 72 3.99 -9.71 -5.52
N GLN A 73 3.26 -9.52 -4.43
CA GLN A 73 1.84 -9.18 -4.43
C GLN A 73 1.67 -7.85 -3.69
N LEU A 74 0.87 -6.94 -4.24
CA LEU A 74 0.74 -5.58 -3.73
C LEU A 74 -0.75 -5.23 -3.50
N ILE A 75 -1.06 -4.79 -2.28
CA ILE A 75 -2.35 -4.19 -1.88
C ILE A 75 -2.18 -2.71 -1.50
N CYS A 76 -3.24 -1.93 -1.70
CA CYS A 76 -3.31 -0.51 -1.33
C CYS A 76 -4.38 -0.25 -0.25
N PRO A 77 -4.15 -0.65 1.01
CA PRO A 77 -5.18 -0.61 2.06
C PRO A 77 -5.61 0.80 2.49
N GLY A 78 -4.96 1.86 1.98
CA GLY A 78 -5.43 3.24 2.13
C GLY A 78 -6.64 3.59 1.26
N PHE A 79 -7.04 2.72 0.32
CA PHE A 79 -8.17 2.91 -0.59
C PHE A 79 -9.16 1.74 -0.46
N SER A 80 -10.44 2.06 -0.27
CA SER A 80 -11.51 1.06 -0.22
C SER A 80 -12.04 0.67 -1.60
N ALA A 81 -11.84 1.52 -2.60
CA ALA A 81 -12.21 1.28 -3.99
C ALA A 81 -11.06 1.68 -4.92
N ASP A 82 -11.01 1.05 -6.09
CA ASP A 82 -10.00 1.31 -7.09
C ASP A 82 -10.12 2.73 -7.66
N CYS A 83 -8.97 3.37 -7.87
CA CYS A 83 -8.84 4.73 -8.35
C CYS A 83 -7.62 4.85 -9.28
N LEU A 84 -7.30 6.08 -9.71
CA LEU A 84 -6.16 6.31 -10.59
C LEU A 84 -4.84 5.82 -9.94
N GLU A 85 -4.66 6.09 -8.65
CA GLU A 85 -3.46 5.73 -7.90
C GLU A 85 -3.30 4.21 -7.72
N THR A 86 -4.38 3.41 -7.83
CA THR A 86 -4.28 1.95 -7.78
C THR A 86 -4.15 1.32 -9.17
N LEU A 87 -4.99 1.74 -10.11
CA LEU A 87 -5.06 1.10 -11.43
C LEU A 87 -3.95 1.56 -12.37
N GLU A 88 -3.56 2.84 -12.34
CA GLU A 88 -2.54 3.36 -13.26
C GLU A 88 -1.16 3.32 -12.59
N GLU A 89 -1.01 3.99 -11.44
CA GLU A 89 0.29 4.08 -10.77
C GLU A 89 0.76 2.71 -10.28
N ILE A 90 -0.08 1.97 -9.56
CA ILE A 90 0.36 0.74 -8.91
C ILE A 90 0.35 -0.45 -9.87
N LYS A 91 -0.77 -0.68 -10.55
CA LYS A 91 -0.96 -1.88 -11.36
C LYS A 91 -0.18 -1.82 -12.69
N GLU A 92 -0.01 -0.64 -13.29
CA GLU A 92 0.74 -0.48 -14.54
C GLU A 92 2.17 0.05 -14.28
N GLN A 93 2.33 1.28 -13.80
CA GLN A 93 3.66 1.94 -13.73
C GLN A 93 4.61 1.24 -12.75
N ASN A 94 4.16 0.94 -11.54
CA ASN A 94 4.98 0.28 -10.53
C ASN A 94 5.25 -1.21 -10.86
N ARG A 95 4.34 -1.83 -11.61
CA ARG A 95 4.57 -3.16 -12.19
C ARG A 95 5.73 -3.10 -13.18
N GLU A 96 5.75 -2.12 -14.08
CA GLU A 96 6.86 -1.93 -15.03
C GLU A 96 8.19 -1.72 -14.29
N ILE A 97 8.22 -0.83 -13.28
CA ILE A 97 9.42 -0.58 -12.46
C ILE A 97 9.99 -1.88 -11.87
N PHE A 98 9.15 -2.74 -11.30
CA PHE A 98 9.59 -4.00 -10.70
C PHE A 98 10.12 -5.00 -11.74
N LEU A 99 9.42 -5.14 -12.87
CA LEU A 99 9.79 -6.08 -13.94
C LEU A 99 11.06 -5.63 -14.66
N GLU A 100 11.21 -4.34 -14.96
CA GLU A 100 12.41 -3.78 -15.57
C GLU A 100 13.64 -3.89 -14.67
N ALA A 101 13.44 -3.83 -13.35
CA ALA A 101 14.51 -4.06 -12.37
C ALA A 101 14.93 -5.54 -12.27
N GLY A 102 14.28 -6.46 -13.00
CA GLY A 102 14.60 -7.88 -13.05
C GLY A 102 13.71 -8.74 -12.15
N GLY A 103 12.55 -8.22 -11.72
CA GLY A 103 11.47 -9.01 -11.16
C GLY A 103 10.81 -9.89 -12.21
N GLU A 104 10.20 -10.99 -11.81
CA GLU A 104 9.61 -11.99 -12.72
C GLU A 104 8.09 -11.99 -12.67
N LYS A 105 7.51 -11.71 -11.49
CA LYS A 105 6.05 -11.72 -11.30
C LYS A 105 5.60 -10.59 -10.38
N PHE A 106 4.61 -9.84 -10.84
CA PHE A 106 3.97 -8.78 -10.09
C PHE A 106 2.46 -8.97 -10.14
N GLU A 107 1.80 -8.94 -8.99
CA GLU A 107 0.35 -9.07 -8.87
C GLU A 107 -0.20 -7.92 -8.03
N TYR A 108 -1.02 -7.07 -8.66
CA TYR A 108 -1.86 -6.15 -7.92
C TYR A 108 -3.10 -6.88 -7.42
N ILE A 109 -3.39 -6.75 -6.13
CA ILE A 109 -4.63 -7.25 -5.52
C ILE A 109 -5.60 -6.06 -5.46
N PRO A 110 -6.77 -6.15 -6.13
CA PRO A 110 -7.76 -5.07 -6.19
C PRO A 110 -8.16 -4.54 -4.82
N ALA A 111 -8.58 -3.28 -4.79
CA ALA A 111 -9.26 -2.73 -3.62
C ALA A 111 -10.54 -3.52 -3.31
N LEU A 112 -11.12 -3.27 -2.13
CA LEU A 112 -12.30 -4.00 -1.68
C LEU A 112 -13.51 -3.79 -2.61
N ASN A 113 -13.61 -2.63 -3.27
CA ASN A 113 -14.64 -2.31 -4.26
C ASN A 113 -16.05 -2.65 -3.73
N ASP A 114 -16.83 -3.40 -4.50
CA ASP A 114 -18.19 -3.84 -4.20
C ASP A 114 -18.25 -5.25 -3.58
N ASP A 115 -17.14 -5.74 -3.01
CA ASP A 115 -17.12 -7.03 -2.33
C ASP A 115 -18.17 -7.07 -1.21
N ALA A 116 -18.93 -8.18 -1.15
CA ALA A 116 -20.02 -8.33 -0.20
C ALA A 116 -19.54 -8.21 1.26
N ALA A 117 -18.33 -8.68 1.59
CA ALA A 117 -17.77 -8.56 2.93
C ALA A 117 -17.39 -7.12 3.26
N HIS A 118 -16.98 -6.32 2.28
CA HIS A 118 -16.73 -4.89 2.46
C HIS A 118 -18.03 -4.14 2.76
N ILE A 119 -19.09 -4.41 2.01
CA ILE A 119 -20.41 -3.81 2.22
C ILE A 119 -20.96 -4.19 3.59
N ASP A 120 -20.88 -5.47 3.97
CA ASP A 120 -21.31 -5.97 5.28
C ASP A 120 -20.52 -5.32 6.42
N MET A 121 -19.19 -5.21 6.30
CA MET A 121 -18.34 -4.52 7.27
C MET A 121 -18.77 -3.05 7.44
N MET A 122 -19.03 -2.33 6.36
CA MET A 122 -19.49 -0.94 6.40
C MET A 122 -20.87 -0.83 7.07
N GLN A 123 -21.79 -1.75 6.79
CA GLN A 123 -23.09 -1.83 7.45
C GLN A 123 -22.92 -2.02 8.97
N GLN A 124 -22.07 -2.96 9.40
CA GLN A 124 -21.81 -3.23 10.80
C GLN A 124 -21.22 -2.01 11.53
N LEU A 125 -20.27 -1.31 10.91
CA LEU A 125 -19.69 -0.08 11.48
C LEU A 125 -20.74 1.01 11.71
N VAL A 126 -21.66 1.21 10.76
CA VAL A 126 -22.75 2.18 10.90
C VAL A 126 -23.75 1.72 11.96
N GLY A 127 -24.12 0.44 11.95
CA GLY A 127 -25.07 -0.15 12.91
C GLY A 127 -24.62 -0.07 14.36
N GLN A 128 -23.32 -0.15 14.64
CA GLN A 128 -22.77 0.02 16.00
C GLN A 128 -22.91 1.45 16.57
N ARG A 129 -23.22 2.43 15.72
CA ARG A 129 -23.37 3.84 16.10
C ARG A 129 -24.83 4.27 16.24
N LEU A 130 -25.78 3.38 15.94
CA LEU A 130 -27.21 3.57 16.11
C LEU A 130 -27.67 2.92 17.42
#